data_AF-Q8GH41-F1
#
_entry.id   AF-Q8GH41-F1
#
_cell.length_a   1.000
_cell.length_b   1.000
_cell.length_c   1.000
_cell.angle_alpha   90.00
_cell.angle_beta   90.00
_cell.angle_gamma   90.00
#
_symmetry.space_group_name_H-M   'P 1'
#
loop_
_entity.id
_entity.type
_entity.pdbx_description
1 polymer ?
#
loop_
_entity_poly.entity_id
_entity_poly.type
_entity_poly.pdbx_seq_one_letter_code
_entity_poly.pdbx_strand_id
1 'polypeptide(L)'
;SDLEGVSFRVLNTDAQALLNSSAEQRVQLGQNLTRGLGAGGNPSIGQKAAEESREELQQALEGSDLVFIAAGMGGGTGTGAAPVVAEVAKQSGALTVGIVTKPFSFEGK
;
A
#
# COMPACT_ATOMS: atom_id res chain seq x y z
N SER A 1 20.21 9.45 -1.42
CA SER A 1 19.95 9.95 -0.06
C SER A 1 19.46 8.76 0.71
N ASP A 2 20.38 7.94 1.22
CA ASP A 2 19.99 6.66 1.79
C ASP A 2 19.78 6.84 3.28
N LEU A 3 18.52 6.73 3.69
CA LEU A 3 18.14 6.63 5.09
C LEU A 3 18.59 5.24 5.57
N GLU A 4 19.77 5.19 6.19
CA GLU A 4 20.29 3.98 6.80
C GLU A 4 19.32 3.45 7.87
N GLY A 5 19.12 2.14 7.88
CA GLY A 5 18.23 1.47 8.84
C GLY A 5 16.75 1.47 8.49
N VAL A 6 16.35 1.94 7.29
CA VAL A 6 14.96 1.90 6.82
C VAL A 6 14.79 0.90 5.67
N SER A 7 13.80 0.01 5.80
CA SER A 7 13.41 -0.89 4.71
C SER A 7 12.25 -0.29 3.91
N PHE A 8 12.45 -0.09 2.61
CA PHE A 8 11.42 0.43 1.72
C PHE A 8 10.64 -0.71 1.05
N ARG A 9 9.31 -0.59 1.07
CA ARG A 9 8.38 -1.52 0.40
C ARG A 9 7.41 -0.74 -0.47
N VAL A 10 7.18 -1.20 -1.69
CA VAL A 10 6.12 -0.69 -2.57
C VAL A 10 4.97 -1.69 -2.63
N LEU A 11 3.75 -1.19 -2.46
CA LEU A 11 2.53 -1.98 -2.50
C LEU A 11 1.66 -1.44 -3.63
N ASN A 12 1.21 -2.29 -4.55
CA ASN A 12 0.27 -1.88 -5.59
C ASN A 12 -0.58 -3.04 -6.12
N THR A 13 -1.75 -2.74 -6.67
CA THR A 13 -2.58 -3.71 -7.41
C THR A 13 -2.17 -3.80 -8.89
N ASP A 14 -1.48 -2.79 -9.41
CA ASP A 14 -0.95 -2.75 -10.77
C ASP A 14 0.44 -3.43 -10.83
N ALA A 15 0.51 -4.57 -11.52
CA ALA A 15 1.73 -5.36 -11.65
C ALA A 15 2.78 -4.66 -12.53
N GLN A 16 2.37 -3.91 -13.55
CA GLN A 16 3.30 -3.19 -14.42
C GLN A 16 3.96 -2.05 -13.66
N ALA A 17 3.20 -1.34 -12.83
CA ALA A 17 3.73 -0.30 -11.96
C ALA A 17 4.77 -0.86 -10.96
N LEU A 18 4.54 -2.06 -10.41
CA LEU A 18 5.49 -2.73 -9.52
C LEU A 18 6.77 -3.15 -10.23
N LEU A 19 6.68 -3.67 -11.46
CA LEU A 19 7.85 -4.06 -12.24
C LEU A 19 8.79 -2.86 -12.51
N ASN A 20 8.21 -1.68 -12.73
CA ASN A 20 8.94 -0.44 -12.98
C ASN A 20 9.47 0.27 -11.72
N SER A 21 9.12 -0.21 -10.52
CA SER A 21 9.59 0.39 -9.27
C SER A 21 11.06 0.06 -9.01
N SER A 22 11.83 1.02 -8.47
CA SER A 22 13.20 0.78 -8.00
C SER A 22 13.26 0.18 -6.60
N ALA A 23 12.13 0.01 -5.92
CA ALA A 23 12.09 -0.62 -4.60
C ALA A 23 12.50 -2.09 -4.68
N GLU A 24 13.34 -2.53 -3.75
CA GLU A 24 13.77 -3.92 -3.66
C GLU A 24 12.62 -4.84 -3.24
N GLN A 25 11.81 -4.39 -2.28
CA GLN A 25 10.69 -5.16 -1.75
C GLN A 25 9.38 -4.67 -2.37
N ARG A 26 8.68 -5.56 -3.05
CA ARG A 26 7.46 -5.28 -3.83
C ARG A 26 6.38 -6.26 -3.42
N VAL A 27 5.20 -5.74 -3.11
CA VAL A 27 4.04 -6.56 -2.74
C VAL A 27 2.91 -6.25 -3.71
N GLN A 28 2.46 -7.27 -4.43
CA GLN A 28 1.32 -7.14 -5.32
C GLN A 28 0.03 -7.44 -4.55
N LEU A 29 -0.85 -6.44 -4.47
CA LEU A 29 -2.12 -6.57 -3.76
C LEU A 29 -3.20 -7.14 -4.68
N GLY A 30 -4.03 -8.04 -4.15
CA GLY A 30 -5.22 -8.56 -4.81
C GLY A 30 -4.93 -9.15 -6.19
N GLN A 31 -3.95 -10.06 -6.27
CA GLN A 31 -3.53 -10.68 -7.52
C GLN A 31 -4.70 -11.37 -8.22
N ASN A 32 -5.59 -12.04 -7.47
CA ASN A 32 -6.74 -12.72 -8.05
C ASN A 32 -7.86 -11.75 -8.43
N LEU A 33 -8.11 -10.75 -7.57
CA LEU A 33 -9.16 -9.76 -7.79
C LEU A 33 -8.89 -8.86 -8.99
N THR A 34 -7.67 -8.34 -9.11
CA THR A 34 -7.32 -7.32 -10.11
C THR A 34 -6.59 -7.89 -11.32
N ARG A 35 -6.05 -9.10 -11.21
CA ARG A 35 -5.20 -9.74 -12.24
C ARG A 35 -4.01 -8.86 -12.65
N GLY A 36 -3.54 -8.01 -11.73
CA GLY A 36 -2.43 -7.09 -11.97
C GLY A 36 -2.79 -5.84 -12.79
N LEU A 37 -4.08 -5.56 -13.05
CA LEU A 37 -4.53 -4.43 -13.87
C LEU A 37 -4.80 -3.15 -13.06
N GLY A 38 -4.64 -3.20 -11.74
CA GLY A 38 -4.91 -2.06 -10.87
C GLY A 38 -6.37 -1.96 -10.38
N ALA A 39 -6.61 -1.03 -9.45
CA ALA A 39 -7.93 -0.80 -8.84
C ALA A 39 -8.88 0.11 -9.65
N GLY A 40 -8.44 0.62 -10.81
CA GLY A 40 -9.28 1.43 -11.70
C GLY A 40 -9.90 2.68 -11.06
N GLY A 41 -9.20 3.31 -10.10
CA GLY A 41 -9.71 4.47 -9.37
C GLY A 41 -10.75 4.16 -8.30
N ASN A 42 -11.13 2.89 -8.08
CA ASN A 42 -12.15 2.50 -7.11
C ASN A 42 -11.52 2.10 -5.75
N PRO A 43 -11.76 2.86 -4.66
CA PRO A 43 -11.21 2.54 -3.34
C PRO A 43 -11.69 1.19 -2.78
N SER A 44 -12.92 0.76 -3.10
CA SER A 44 -13.44 -0.53 -2.63
C SER A 44 -12.65 -1.70 -3.22
N ILE A 45 -12.17 -1.57 -4.45
CA ILE A 45 -11.28 -2.58 -5.06
C ILE A 45 -9.92 -2.58 -4.35
N GLY A 46 -9.35 -1.40 -4.09
CA GLY A 46 -8.09 -1.28 -3.35
C GLY A 46 -8.16 -1.90 -1.95
N GLN A 47 -9.26 -1.66 -1.23
CA GLN A 47 -9.49 -2.24 0.09
C GLN A 47 -9.59 -3.76 0.03
N LYS A 48 -10.45 -4.30 -0.86
CA LYS A 48 -10.61 -5.76 -1.02
C LYS A 48 -9.31 -6.43 -1.45
N ALA A 49 -8.52 -5.78 -2.30
CA ALA A 49 -7.22 -6.29 -2.72
C ALA A 49 -6.23 -6.36 -1.55
N ALA A 50 -6.23 -5.36 -0.66
CA ALA A 50 -5.39 -5.39 0.54
C ALA A 50 -5.85 -6.46 1.54
N GLU A 51 -7.16 -6.66 1.71
CA GLU A 51 -7.71 -7.74 2.55
C GLU A 51 -7.41 -9.13 1.99
N GLU A 52 -7.47 -9.31 0.66
CA GLU A 52 -7.06 -10.56 0.00
C GLU A 52 -5.58 -10.88 0.32
N SER A 53 -4.73 -9.86 0.30
CA SER A 53 -3.29 -9.98 0.58
C SER A 53 -2.91 -9.80 2.05
N ARG A 54 -3.85 -9.95 3.00
CA ARG A 54 -3.61 -9.64 4.41
C ARG A 54 -2.51 -10.48 5.05
N GLU A 55 -2.41 -11.76 4.70
CA GLU A 55 -1.36 -12.66 5.20
C GLU A 55 0.03 -12.22 4.73
N GLU A 56 0.16 -11.86 3.44
CA GLU A 56 1.42 -11.33 2.89
C GLU A 56 1.80 -10.00 3.55
N LEU A 57 0.83 -9.13 3.84
CA LEU A 57 1.06 -7.89 4.56
C LEU A 57 1.54 -8.13 5.99
N GLN A 58 0.97 -9.11 6.70
CA GLN A 58 1.41 -9.46 8.05
C GLN A 58 2.87 -9.91 8.05
N GLN A 59 3.22 -10.85 7.15
CA GLN A 59 4.60 -11.34 7.01
C GLN A 59 5.56 -10.22 6.62
N ALA A 60 5.14 -9.31 5.72
CA ALA A 60 5.97 -8.21 5.27
C ALA A 60 6.25 -7.15 6.36
N LEU A 61 5.36 -7.03 7.35
CA LEU A 61 5.43 -6.04 8.42
C LEU A 61 5.89 -6.62 9.77
N GLU A 62 6.01 -7.94 9.88
CA GLU A 62 6.47 -8.63 11.08
C GLU A 62 7.84 -8.12 11.55
N GLY A 63 7.98 -7.92 12.86
CA GLY A 63 9.22 -7.42 13.47
C GLY A 63 9.50 -5.92 13.26
N SER A 64 8.59 -5.17 12.63
CA SER A 64 8.74 -3.72 12.48
C SER A 64 8.34 -2.99 13.77
N ASP A 65 9.25 -2.21 14.35
CA ASP A 65 8.92 -1.33 15.49
C ASP A 65 8.12 -0.10 15.06
N LEU A 66 8.40 0.42 13.86
CA LEU A 66 7.83 1.64 13.30
C LEU A 66 7.54 1.48 11.82
N VAL A 67 6.31 1.78 11.42
CA VAL A 67 5.85 1.69 10.02
C VAL A 67 5.33 3.05 9.56
N PHE A 68 5.93 3.57 8.48
CA PHE A 68 5.45 4.74 7.76
C PHE A 68 4.66 4.31 6.53
N ILE A 69 3.43 4.79 6.40
CA ILE A 69 2.55 4.50 5.27
C ILE A 69 2.40 5.77 4.45
N ALA A 70 3.05 5.81 3.29
CA ALA A 70 2.94 6.90 2.35
C ALA A 70 1.93 6.55 1.25
N ALA A 71 0.88 7.36 1.09
CA ALA A 71 -0.14 7.11 0.05
C ALA A 71 -0.74 8.41 -0.49
N GLY A 72 -0.99 8.43 -1.80
CA GLY A 72 -1.83 9.45 -2.43
C GLY A 72 -3.30 9.09 -2.30
N MET A 73 -4.11 9.98 -1.71
CA MET A 73 -5.55 9.79 -1.59
C MET A 73 -6.25 10.26 -2.87
N GLY A 74 -7.45 9.73 -3.13
CA GLY A 74 -8.29 10.07 -4.28
C GLY A 74 -8.30 8.99 -5.37
N GLY A 75 -7.26 8.15 -5.44
CA GLY A 75 -7.23 6.98 -6.33
C GLY A 75 -7.90 5.73 -5.75
N GLY A 76 -7.72 4.59 -6.42
CA GLY A 76 -8.26 3.30 -5.97
C GLY A 76 -7.37 2.58 -4.95
N THR A 77 -6.14 2.23 -5.35
CA THR A 77 -5.25 1.41 -4.51
C THR A 77 -4.87 2.11 -3.22
N GLY A 78 -4.27 3.32 -3.30
CA GLY A 78 -3.79 4.04 -2.11
C GLY A 78 -4.91 4.33 -1.11
N THR A 79 -6.02 4.92 -1.57
CA THR A 79 -7.17 5.25 -0.72
C THR A 79 -7.78 4.03 -0.03
N GLY A 80 -7.91 2.91 -0.75
CA GLY A 80 -8.54 1.69 -0.23
C GLY A 80 -7.62 0.81 0.60
N ALA A 81 -6.37 0.65 0.17
CA ALA A 81 -5.41 -0.27 0.79
C ALA A 81 -4.72 0.34 2.01
N ALA A 82 -4.42 1.65 2.02
CA ALA A 82 -3.66 2.26 3.11
C ALA A 82 -4.28 2.08 4.50
N PRO A 83 -5.61 2.20 4.70
CA PRO A 83 -6.24 1.89 5.99
C PRO A 83 -6.05 0.44 6.44
N VAL A 84 -6.14 -0.52 5.51
CA VAL A 84 -5.95 -1.95 5.79
C VAL A 84 -4.49 -2.23 6.17
N VAL A 85 -3.54 -1.68 5.43
CA VAL A 85 -2.11 -1.79 5.75
C VAL A 85 -1.81 -1.19 7.13
N ALA A 86 -2.42 -0.05 7.48
CA ALA A 86 -2.26 0.57 8.79
C ALA A 86 -2.84 -0.29 9.92
N GLU A 87 -3.98 -0.93 9.68
CA GLU A 87 -4.59 -1.86 10.63
C GLU A 87 -3.67 -3.06 10.87
N VAL A 88 -3.14 -3.66 9.80
CA VAL A 88 -2.22 -4.80 9.88
C VAL A 88 -0.94 -4.41 10.62
N ALA A 89 -0.31 -3.28 10.28
CA ALA A 89 0.89 -2.78 10.97
C ALA A 89 0.65 -2.60 12.47
N LYS A 90 -0.49 -2.01 12.85
CA LYS A 90 -0.88 -1.81 14.24
C LYS A 90 -1.14 -3.13 14.97
N GLN A 91 -1.75 -4.11 14.30
CA GLN A 91 -1.98 -5.46 14.85
C GLN A 91 -0.67 -6.22 15.06
N SER A 92 0.34 -5.98 14.21
CA SER A 92 1.70 -6.52 14.36
C SER A 92 2.51 -5.83 15.46
N GLY A 93 1.94 -4.85 16.18
CA GLY A 93 2.59 -4.16 17.31
C GLY A 93 3.42 -2.94 16.93
N ALA A 94 3.48 -2.57 15.64
CA ALA A 94 4.28 -1.44 15.18
C ALA A 94 3.61 -0.09 15.51
N LEU A 95 4.42 0.90 15.91
CA LEU A 95 3.98 2.29 15.87
C LEU A 95 3.71 2.66 14.41
N THR A 96 2.49 3.11 14.10
CA THR A 96 2.04 3.29 12.71
C THR A 96 1.75 4.76 12.41
N VAL A 97 2.43 5.31 11.42
CA VAL A 97 2.32 6.72 11.01
C VAL A 97 1.89 6.81 9.54
N GLY A 98 0.74 7.41 9.28
CA GLY A 98 0.26 7.68 7.92
C GLY A 98 0.68 9.06 7.42
N ILE A 99 1.33 9.12 6.26
CA ILE A 99 1.70 10.35 5.56
C ILE A 99 0.97 10.34 4.22
N VAL A 100 -0.10 11.13 4.13
CA VAL A 100 -0.97 11.10 2.95
C VAL A 100 -1.08 12.45 2.27
N THR A 101 -1.13 12.43 0.94
CA THR A 101 -1.43 13.62 0.14
C THR A 101 -2.90 13.62 -0.26
N LYS A 102 -3.49 14.82 -0.31
CA LYS A 102 -4.84 15.03 -0.86
C LYS A 102 -4.72 15.33 -2.36
N PRO A 103 -5.73 14.95 -3.17
CA PRO A 103 -5.74 15.31 -4.59
C PRO A 103 -5.78 16.84 -4.74
N PHE A 104 -5.20 17.34 -5.82
CA PHE A 104 -5.32 18.74 -6.18
C PHE A 104 -6.76 19.10 -6.56
N SER A 105 -7.13 20.37 -6.45
CA SER A 105 -8.47 20.84 -6.80
C SER A 105 -8.84 20.63 -8.28
N PHE A 106 -7.87 20.42 -9.17
CA PHE A 106 -8.11 20.17 -10.60
C PHE A 106 -8.31 18.69 -10.95
N GLU A 107 -8.03 17.75 -10.04
CA GLU A 107 -8.15 16.30 -10.29
C GLU A 107 -9.61 15.79 -10.19
N GLY A 108 -10.53 16.62 -9.67
CA GLY A 108 -11.96 16.30 -9.56
C GLY A 108 -12.54 16.64 -8.19
N LYS A 109 -13.88 16.58 -8.09
CA LYS A 109 -14.62 16.58 -6.82
C LYS A 109 -15.10 15.16 -6.52
#